data_AF-A0A7V2EF97-F1
#
_entry.id   AF-A0A7V2EF97-F1
#
_cell.length_a   1.000
_cell.length_b   1.000
_cell.length_c   1.000
_cell.angle_alpha   90.00
_cell.angle_beta   90.00
_cell.angle_gamma   90.00
#
_symmetry.space_group_name_H-M   'P 1'
#
loop_
_entity.id
_entity.type
_entity.pdbx_description
1 polymer ?
#
loop_
_entity_poly.entity_id
_entity_poly.type
_entity_poly.pdbx_seq_one_letter_code
_entity_poly.pdbx_strand_id
1 'polypeptide(L)'
;MKKQVFFALAFLAAATLGAQTLTVSLSGDRVVGGGEPNASGFATLEFQGTTLNYTILTNGLSQPTGAALYLGYPGQTGTVQVDLAASFTSNLATGSVSNVPEAKVAAILANPGGYYLQVATASKPTGAIRGQLQGEALSGSRMLIAPVLAKVAGQVGTNFLSDLTVANLTDNELSVTVQYYPSSGAASQSAQITVPAR
;
A
#
# COMPACT_ATOMS: atom_id res chain seq x y z
N MET A 1 -50.19 27.28 6.36
CA MET A 1 -48.78 27.07 6.79
C MET A 1 -48.43 25.60 6.61
N LYS A 2 -47.64 25.23 5.59
CA LYS A 2 -47.26 23.84 5.31
C LYS A 2 -46.03 23.49 6.17
N LYS A 3 -46.17 22.60 7.15
CA LYS A 3 -45.04 22.03 7.91
C LYS A 3 -44.43 20.92 7.05
N GLN A 4 -43.22 21.10 6.56
CA GLN A 4 -42.46 20.03 5.90
C GLN A 4 -41.71 19.23 6.96
N VAL A 5 -41.95 17.92 6.98
CA VAL A 5 -41.24 16.94 7.80
C VAL A 5 -40.10 16.39 6.94
N PHE A 6 -38.86 16.57 7.37
CA PHE A 6 -37.70 15.95 6.73
C PHE A 6 -37.54 14.52 7.27
N PHE A 7 -37.72 13.53 6.39
CA PHE A 7 -37.29 12.16 6.64
C PHE A 7 -35.82 12.03 6.21
N ALA A 8 -34.91 11.85 7.18
CA ALA A 8 -33.53 11.47 6.88
C ALA A 8 -33.48 9.96 6.66
N LEU A 9 -33.25 9.54 5.42
CA LEU A 9 -33.04 8.15 5.06
C LEU A 9 -31.57 7.80 5.33
N ALA A 10 -31.29 7.14 6.45
CA ALA A 10 -29.98 6.59 6.73
C ALA A 10 -29.75 5.37 5.83
N PHE A 11 -28.90 5.50 4.81
CA PHE A 11 -28.39 4.36 4.06
C PHE A 11 -27.37 3.63 4.95
N LEU A 12 -27.82 2.56 5.60
CA LEU A 12 -26.92 1.60 6.23
C LEU A 12 -26.36 0.71 5.11
N ALA A 13 -25.20 1.10 4.56
CA ALA A 13 -24.46 0.23 3.67
C ALA A 13 -23.93 -0.95 4.51
N ALA A 14 -24.54 -2.12 4.33
CA ALA A 14 -23.99 -3.36 4.85
C ALA A 14 -22.64 -3.58 4.14
N ALA A 15 -21.54 -3.31 4.85
CA ALA A 15 -20.22 -3.67 4.37
C ALA A 15 -20.19 -5.19 4.22
N THR A 16 -19.92 -5.66 3.01
CA THR A 16 -19.76 -7.08 2.73
C THR A 16 -18.68 -7.65 3.67
N LEU A 17 -19.03 -8.72 4.40
CA LEU A 17 -18.17 -9.49 5.32
C LEU A 17 -17.07 -10.25 4.54
N GLY A 18 -16.24 -9.49 3.82
CA GLY A 18 -15.06 -9.97 3.12
C GLY A 18 -13.87 -9.11 3.50
N ALA A 19 -12.67 -9.70 3.44
CA ALA A 19 -11.44 -8.97 3.63
C ALA A 19 -11.37 -7.79 2.64
N GLN A 20 -11.09 -6.57 3.14
CA GLN A 20 -10.89 -5.40 2.30
C GLN A 20 -9.41 -5.05 2.27
N THR A 21 -8.82 -5.10 1.09
CA THR A 21 -7.42 -4.73 0.90
C THR A 21 -7.31 -3.27 0.49
N LEU A 22 -6.35 -2.56 1.05
CA LEU A 22 -5.90 -1.25 0.59
C LEU A 22 -4.44 -1.37 0.17
N THR A 23 -4.04 -0.57 -0.81
CA THR A 23 -2.65 -0.52 -1.27
C THR A 23 -2.06 0.87 -1.08
N VAL A 24 -0.73 0.91 -0.92
CA VAL A 24 0.01 2.16 -0.71
C VAL A 24 1.33 2.11 -1.47
N SER A 25 1.58 3.11 -2.33
CA SER A 25 2.92 3.38 -2.85
C SER A 25 3.60 4.46 -2.01
N LEU A 26 4.78 4.16 -1.49
CA LEU A 26 5.54 5.00 -0.57
C LEU A 26 6.73 5.67 -1.30
N SER A 27 7.02 6.92 -0.98
CA SER A 27 8.20 7.65 -1.46
C SER A 27 8.67 8.65 -0.41
N GLY A 28 9.98 8.92 -0.36
CA GLY A 28 10.55 9.91 0.55
C GLY A 28 10.15 11.35 0.25
N ASP A 29 9.95 11.67 -1.03
CA ASP A 29 9.52 13.01 -1.47
C ASP A 29 8.11 13.38 -1.01
N ARG A 30 7.33 12.38 -0.58
CA ARG A 30 5.96 12.56 -0.06
C ARG A 30 5.93 12.83 1.44
N VAL A 31 7.06 12.72 2.14
CA VAL A 31 7.12 13.02 3.58
C VAL A 31 7.17 14.53 3.78
N VAL A 32 6.19 15.05 4.52
CA VAL A 32 6.16 16.46 4.94
C VAL A 32 7.36 16.71 5.85
N GLY A 33 8.22 17.67 5.48
CA GLY A 33 9.46 17.96 6.22
C GLY A 33 10.70 17.20 5.72
N GLY A 34 10.58 16.38 4.67
CA GLY A 34 11.72 15.78 3.95
C GLY A 34 12.11 14.39 4.43
N GLY A 35 11.71 13.37 3.65
CA GLY A 35 12.04 11.97 3.87
C GLY A 35 13.42 11.57 3.33
N GLU A 36 13.56 10.31 2.94
CA GLU A 36 14.71 9.75 2.23
C GLU A 36 14.47 9.81 0.71
N PRO A 37 15.06 10.76 -0.04
CA PRO A 37 14.64 11.09 -1.42
C PRO A 37 14.74 9.91 -2.41
N ASN A 38 15.75 9.05 -2.21
CA ASN A 38 15.99 7.90 -3.08
C ASN A 38 15.31 6.61 -2.60
N ALA A 39 14.48 6.69 -1.56
CA ALA A 39 13.78 5.54 -1.00
C ALA A 39 12.34 5.46 -1.51
N SER A 40 11.89 4.22 -1.69
CA SER A 40 10.54 3.90 -2.12
C SER A 40 10.01 2.71 -1.33
N GLY A 41 8.72 2.44 -1.47
CA GLY A 41 8.14 1.23 -0.93
C GLY A 41 6.73 0.97 -1.44
N PHE A 42 6.22 -0.17 -1.08
CA PHE A 42 4.85 -0.55 -1.32
C PHE A 42 4.29 -1.29 -0.10
N ALA A 43 3.00 -1.13 0.16
CA ALA A 43 2.32 -1.89 1.17
C ALA A 43 0.95 -2.39 0.70
N THR A 44 0.59 -3.58 1.18
CA THR A 44 -0.79 -4.07 1.23
C THR A 44 -1.28 -4.06 2.67
N LEU A 45 -2.53 -3.66 2.86
CA LEU A 45 -3.20 -3.55 4.14
C LEU A 45 -4.55 -4.25 4.01
N GLU A 46 -4.67 -5.46 4.52
CA GLU A 46 -5.88 -6.25 4.45
C GLU A 46 -6.62 -6.18 5.78
N PHE A 47 -7.83 -5.62 5.75
CA PHE A 47 -8.71 -5.51 6.89
C PHE A 47 -9.68 -6.70 6.90
N GLN A 48 -9.54 -7.56 7.91
CA GLN A 48 -10.43 -8.69 8.20
C GLN A 48 -11.13 -8.43 9.54
N GLY A 49 -12.30 -7.79 9.51
CA GLY A 49 -12.97 -7.33 10.73
C GLY A 49 -12.09 -6.32 11.47
N THR A 50 -11.71 -6.62 12.72
CA THR A 50 -10.82 -5.79 13.55
C THR A 50 -9.34 -6.20 13.47
N THR A 51 -8.99 -7.09 12.55
CA THR A 51 -7.62 -7.52 12.29
C THR A 51 -7.11 -6.84 11.03
N LEU A 52 -5.96 -6.17 11.13
CA LEU A 52 -5.24 -5.59 10.00
C LEU A 52 -3.99 -6.43 9.71
N ASN A 53 -4.01 -7.18 8.61
CA ASN A 53 -2.82 -7.84 8.09
C ASN A 53 -2.05 -6.87 7.18
N TYR A 54 -0.73 -6.83 7.28
CA TYR A 54 0.09 -5.97 6.45
C TYR A 54 1.24 -6.73 5.80
N THR A 55 1.60 -6.28 4.60
CA THR A 55 2.88 -6.57 3.97
C THR A 55 3.46 -5.26 3.49
N ILE A 56 4.70 -4.95 3.86
CA ILE A 56 5.39 -3.71 3.50
C ILE A 56 6.76 -4.08 2.93
N LEU A 57 7.00 -3.69 1.69
CA LEU A 57 8.29 -3.80 1.04
C LEU A 57 8.89 -2.41 0.88
N THR A 58 10.13 -2.23 1.29
CA THR A 58 10.86 -0.97 1.12
C THR A 58 12.11 -1.16 0.28
N ASN A 59 12.55 -0.10 -0.39
CA ASN A 59 13.80 -0.07 -1.14
C ASN A 59 14.53 1.24 -0.85
N GLY A 60 15.86 1.18 -0.76
CA GLY A 60 16.69 2.37 -0.49
C GLY A 60 16.65 2.88 0.96
N LEU A 61 16.01 2.18 1.89
CA LEU A 61 16.06 2.50 3.32
C LEU A 61 17.15 1.70 4.04
N SER A 62 17.93 2.37 4.88
CA SER A 62 18.80 1.72 5.85
C SER A 62 18.02 1.48 7.15
N GLN A 63 17.78 0.20 7.48
CA GLN A 63 17.18 -0.24 8.74
C GLN A 63 15.84 0.48 9.08
N PRO A 64 14.75 0.16 8.37
CA PRO A 64 13.42 0.62 8.77
C PRO A 64 13.08 0.14 10.18
N THR A 65 12.60 1.04 11.03
CA THR A 65 12.39 0.80 12.47
C THR A 65 10.92 0.61 12.85
N GLY A 66 10.00 0.96 11.96
CA GLY A 66 8.57 0.80 12.20
C GLY A 66 7.71 1.42 11.11
N ALA A 67 6.41 1.13 11.16
CA ALA A 67 5.42 1.67 10.25
C ALA A 67 4.11 1.94 10.98
N ALA A 68 3.43 3.02 10.62
CA ALA A 68 2.15 3.37 11.24
C ALA A 68 1.21 4.05 10.24
N LEU A 69 -0.10 3.86 10.46
CA LEU A 69 -1.18 4.55 9.78
C LEU A 69 -1.51 5.84 10.51
N TYR A 70 -1.64 6.92 9.75
CA TYR A 70 -1.95 8.25 10.24
C TYR A 70 -3.19 8.80 9.56
N LEU A 71 -3.93 9.68 10.25
CA LEU A 71 -5.01 10.47 9.68
C LEU A 71 -4.46 11.79 9.15
N GLY A 72 -4.51 12.03 7.84
CA GLY A 72 -4.09 13.29 7.23
C GLY A 72 -4.11 13.24 5.70
N TYR A 73 -4.55 14.34 5.11
CA TYR A 73 -4.54 14.51 3.65
C TYR A 73 -3.11 14.76 3.12
N PRO A 74 -2.89 14.67 1.79
CA PRO A 74 -1.62 15.04 1.18
C PRO A 74 -1.11 16.41 1.68
N GLY A 75 0.15 16.47 2.08
CA GLY A 75 0.78 17.69 2.60
C GLY A 75 0.49 18.00 4.08
N GLN A 76 -0.31 17.20 4.78
CA GLN A 76 -0.61 17.40 6.21
C GLN A 76 0.09 16.36 7.09
N THR A 77 0.60 16.80 8.24
CA THR A 77 1.06 15.90 9.31
C THR A 77 -0.14 15.47 10.15
N GLY A 78 -0.28 14.16 10.33
CA GLY A 78 -1.42 13.53 10.98
C GLY A 78 -1.14 12.97 12.36
N THR A 79 -2.20 12.52 13.05
CA THR A 79 -2.09 11.73 14.29
C THR A 79 -2.03 10.25 13.97
N VAL A 80 -1.28 9.48 14.76
CA VAL A 80 -1.23 8.01 14.65
C VAL A 80 -2.61 7.42 14.93
N GLN A 81 -3.07 6.58 14.03
CA GLN A 81 -4.34 5.84 14.14
C GLN A 81 -4.10 4.38 14.48
N VAL A 82 -3.14 3.75 13.80
CA VAL A 82 -2.75 2.36 14.04
C VAL A 82 -1.23 2.28 13.95
N ASP A 83 -0.58 1.87 15.03
CA ASP A 83 0.83 1.49 15.00
C ASP A 83 0.92 0.03 14.58
N LEU A 84 1.69 -0.26 13.54
CA LEU A 84 1.84 -1.62 13.04
C LEU A 84 2.91 -2.40 13.80
N ALA A 85 3.74 -1.73 14.62
CA ALA A 85 4.91 -2.33 15.26
C ALA A 85 5.77 -3.16 14.28
N ALA A 86 5.82 -2.71 13.03
CA ALA A 86 6.36 -3.49 11.92
C ALA A 86 7.86 -3.75 12.10
N SER A 87 8.24 -5.03 12.11
CA SER A 87 9.63 -5.47 12.14
C SER A 87 10.09 -5.86 10.74
N PHE A 88 11.21 -5.30 10.29
CA PHE A 88 11.70 -5.47 8.93
C PHE A 88 12.89 -6.43 8.87
N THR A 89 12.79 -7.45 8.02
CA THR A 89 13.88 -8.35 7.66
C THR A 89 14.15 -8.20 6.17
N SER A 90 15.37 -7.82 5.80
CA SER A 90 15.73 -7.59 4.39
C SER A 90 14.76 -6.63 3.66
N ASN A 91 14.36 -5.55 4.34
CA ASN A 91 13.41 -4.53 3.86
C ASN A 91 11.98 -5.02 3.60
N LEU A 92 11.63 -6.21 4.08
CA LEU A 92 10.27 -6.75 4.07
C LEU A 92 9.75 -6.82 5.51
N ALA A 93 8.55 -6.30 5.74
CA ALA A 93 7.80 -6.52 6.97
C ALA A 93 6.46 -7.17 6.62
N THR A 94 6.13 -8.25 7.31
CA THR A 94 4.82 -8.89 7.29
C THR A 94 4.34 -9.04 8.72
N GLY A 95 3.03 -8.97 8.93
CA GLY A 95 2.47 -9.12 10.26
C GLY A 95 0.99 -8.79 10.32
N SER A 96 0.48 -8.77 11.55
CA SER A 96 -0.91 -8.47 11.83
C SER A 96 -1.05 -7.64 13.10
N VAL A 97 -2.02 -6.73 13.09
CA VAL A 97 -2.47 -6.00 14.26
C VAL A 97 -3.90 -6.44 14.56
N SER A 98 -4.08 -7.14 15.68
CA SER A 98 -5.39 -7.55 16.16
C SER A 98 -6.01 -6.47 17.05
N ASN A 99 -7.34 -6.54 17.23
CA ASN A 99 -8.10 -5.64 18.10
C ASN A 99 -7.99 -4.15 17.71
N VAL A 100 -7.86 -3.85 16.42
CA VAL A 100 -8.00 -2.47 15.94
C VAL A 100 -9.45 -2.03 16.20
N PRO A 101 -9.69 -0.90 16.91
CA PRO A 101 -11.04 -0.45 17.20
C PRO A 101 -11.90 -0.38 15.94
N GLU A 102 -13.10 -0.96 15.99
CA GLU A 102 -14.00 -1.08 14.83
C GLU A 102 -14.29 0.28 14.19
N ALA A 103 -14.48 1.32 15.01
CA ALA A 103 -14.67 2.70 14.54
C ALA A 103 -13.48 3.23 13.71
N LYS A 104 -12.24 2.84 14.05
CA LYS A 104 -11.05 3.23 13.27
C LYS A 104 -11.00 2.47 11.95
N VAL A 105 -11.26 1.17 11.96
CA VAL A 105 -11.32 0.37 10.73
C VAL A 105 -12.38 0.93 9.79
N ALA A 106 -13.59 1.16 10.29
CA ALA A 106 -14.68 1.74 9.51
C ALA A 106 -14.32 3.12 8.94
N ALA A 107 -13.69 3.98 9.74
CA ALA A 107 -13.29 5.31 9.28
C ALA A 107 -12.18 5.27 8.21
N ILE A 108 -11.22 4.34 8.31
CA ILE A 108 -10.17 4.12 7.30
C ILE A 108 -10.78 3.62 5.99
N LEU A 109 -11.62 2.59 6.05
CA LEU A 109 -12.24 1.98 4.87
C LEU A 109 -13.23 2.93 4.18
N ALA A 110 -13.92 3.79 4.93
CA ALA A 110 -14.85 4.77 4.38
C ALA A 110 -14.16 5.93 3.63
N ASN A 111 -12.91 6.27 4.00
CA ASN A 111 -12.16 7.35 3.36
C ASN A 111 -10.66 7.04 3.29
N PRO A 112 -10.22 6.05 2.47
CA PRO A 112 -8.81 5.65 2.41
C PRO A 112 -7.87 6.82 2.11
N GLY A 113 -8.24 7.70 1.16
CA GLY A 113 -7.40 8.84 0.76
C GLY A 113 -7.15 9.88 1.86
N GLY A 114 -7.94 9.87 2.94
CA GLY A 114 -7.72 10.68 4.14
C GLY A 114 -6.66 10.13 5.09
N TYR A 115 -6.13 8.93 4.83
CA TYR A 115 -5.13 8.27 5.66
C TYR A 115 -3.85 7.99 4.87
N TYR A 116 -2.76 7.83 5.59
CA TYR A 116 -1.47 7.50 4.99
C TYR A 116 -0.68 6.51 5.82
N LEU A 117 0.11 5.69 5.13
CA LEU A 117 1.13 4.87 5.74
C LEU A 117 2.45 5.63 5.71
N GLN A 118 3.18 5.55 6.80
CA GLN A 118 4.53 6.08 6.89
C GLN A 118 5.45 5.04 7.53
N VAL A 119 6.64 4.89 6.96
CA VAL A 119 7.71 4.05 7.50
C VAL A 119 8.81 4.96 8.02
N ALA A 120 9.33 4.66 9.20
CA ALA A 120 10.40 5.41 9.86
C ALA A 120 11.73 4.64 9.82
N THR A 121 12.83 5.37 9.96
CA THR A 121 14.17 4.83 10.24
C THR A 121 14.73 5.53 11.48
N ALA A 122 15.86 5.04 12.00
CA ALA A 122 16.56 5.72 13.09
C ALA A 122 17.02 7.15 12.72
N SER A 123 17.42 7.39 11.47
CA SER A 123 17.80 8.72 10.95
C SER A 123 16.60 9.62 10.67
N LYS A 124 15.44 9.03 10.38
CA LYS A 124 14.18 9.73 10.03
C LYS A 124 13.03 9.23 10.90
N PRO A 125 13.04 9.52 12.22
CA PRO A 125 12.01 9.05 13.14
C PRO A 125 10.63 9.68 12.85
N THR A 126 10.62 10.87 12.25
CA THR A 126 9.39 11.56 11.81
C THR A 126 8.87 11.06 10.46
N GLY A 127 9.51 10.07 9.84
CA GLY A 127 9.13 9.47 8.55
C GLY A 127 10.26 9.48 7.53
N ALA A 128 10.60 8.30 7.00
CA ALA A 128 11.55 8.12 5.92
C ALA A 128 10.85 8.07 4.55
N ILE A 129 9.72 7.36 4.46
CA ILE A 129 8.88 7.29 3.25
C ILE A 129 7.39 7.33 3.63
N ARG A 130 6.56 7.92 2.77
CA ARG A 130 5.11 8.11 2.98
C ARG A 130 4.29 7.84 1.72
N GLY A 131 3.04 7.42 1.89
CA GLY A 131 2.05 7.26 0.82
C GLY A 131 0.62 7.25 1.35
N GLN A 132 -0.32 7.85 0.60
CA GLN A 132 -1.75 7.80 0.94
C GLN A 132 -2.34 6.42 0.66
N LEU A 133 -3.31 6.01 1.48
CA LEU A 133 -4.07 4.79 1.28
C LEU A 133 -4.98 4.93 0.07
N GLN A 134 -4.98 3.92 -0.78
CA GLN A 134 -5.87 3.82 -1.92
C GLN A 134 -6.84 2.66 -1.70
N GLY A 135 -8.13 2.93 -1.90
CA GLY A 135 -9.14 1.88 -1.98
C GLY A 135 -8.97 1.02 -3.22
N GLU A 136 -9.60 -0.15 -3.23
CA GLU A 136 -9.85 -0.95 -4.44
C GLU A 136 -10.84 -0.23 -5.38
N ALA A 137 -10.66 1.07 -5.65
CA ALA A 137 -11.51 1.80 -6.58
C ALA A 137 -11.23 1.28 -7.99
N LEU A 138 -12.23 0.67 -8.63
CA LEU A 138 -12.26 0.16 -10.01
C LEU A 138 -12.15 1.25 -11.10
N SER A 139 -11.50 2.37 -10.82
CA SER A 139 -11.23 3.40 -11.81
C SER A 139 -9.98 4.20 -11.40
N GLY A 140 -8.86 3.93 -12.06
CA GLY A 140 -7.57 4.53 -11.78
C GLY A 140 -6.43 3.51 -11.81
N SER A 141 -5.22 3.99 -12.13
CA SER A 141 -4.00 3.21 -12.30
C SER A 141 -3.85 2.10 -11.26
N ARG A 142 -3.96 0.85 -11.71
CA ARG A 142 -3.79 -0.34 -10.87
C ARG A 142 -2.32 -0.71 -10.79
N MET A 143 -1.74 -0.68 -9.58
CA MET A 143 -0.43 -1.27 -9.32
C MET A 143 -0.65 -2.71 -8.86
N LEU A 144 -0.52 -3.68 -9.77
CA LEU A 144 -0.52 -5.10 -9.44
C LEU A 144 0.90 -5.50 -9.03
N ILE A 145 1.08 -5.95 -7.78
CA ILE A 145 2.34 -6.49 -7.30
C ILE A 145 2.18 -7.99 -7.10
N ALA A 146 2.89 -8.78 -7.90
CA ALA A 146 3.06 -10.22 -7.71
C ALA A 146 4.41 -10.44 -7.00
N PRO A 147 4.46 -10.51 -5.65
CA PRO A 147 5.70 -10.76 -4.95
C PRO A 147 6.22 -12.14 -5.34
N VAL A 148 7.47 -12.22 -5.82
CA VAL A 148 8.17 -13.49 -5.99
C VAL A 148 8.59 -13.96 -4.60
N LEU A 149 7.72 -14.73 -3.94
CA LEU A 149 7.88 -15.17 -2.55
C LEU A 149 9.03 -16.19 -2.35
N ALA A 150 9.59 -16.73 -3.44
CA ALA A 150 10.79 -17.55 -3.41
C ALA A 150 11.51 -17.55 -4.76
N LYS A 151 12.85 -17.45 -4.73
CA LYS A 151 13.71 -17.98 -5.80
C LYS A 151 13.91 -19.47 -5.52
N VAL A 152 12.97 -20.32 -5.93
CA VAL A 152 13.21 -21.76 -5.93
C VAL A 152 14.12 -22.05 -7.12
N ALA A 153 15.33 -22.57 -6.89
CA ALA A 153 16.06 -23.19 -7.99
C ALA A 153 15.24 -24.44 -8.39
N GLY A 154 14.69 -24.46 -9.59
CA GLY A 154 14.04 -25.66 -10.10
C GLY A 154 15.05 -26.81 -10.15
N GLN A 155 14.58 -28.05 -9.96
CA GLN A 155 15.43 -29.20 -10.25
C GLN A 155 15.95 -29.09 -11.70
N VAL A 156 17.22 -29.44 -11.90
CA VAL A 156 17.92 -29.36 -13.20
C VAL A 156 18.23 -27.93 -13.68
N GLY A 157 18.42 -26.96 -12.77
CA GLY A 157 18.93 -25.64 -13.13
C GLY A 157 17.94 -24.74 -13.89
N THR A 158 16.64 -25.05 -13.80
CA THR A 158 15.59 -24.23 -14.39
C THR A 158 15.26 -23.07 -13.44
N ASN A 159 15.48 -21.84 -13.91
CA ASN A 159 14.98 -20.65 -13.22
C ASN A 159 13.48 -20.55 -13.51
N PHE A 160 12.64 -20.50 -12.47
CA PHE A 160 11.22 -20.21 -12.67
C PHE A 160 11.06 -18.83 -13.30
N LEU A 161 10.46 -18.77 -14.49
CA LEU A 161 9.95 -17.54 -15.08
C LEU A 161 8.60 -17.25 -14.42
N SER A 162 8.56 -16.29 -13.50
CA SER A 162 7.28 -15.73 -13.07
C SER A 162 6.64 -14.99 -14.25
N ASP A 163 5.43 -15.39 -14.63
CA ASP A 163 4.68 -14.72 -15.69
C ASP A 163 3.77 -13.63 -15.10
N LEU A 164 3.71 -12.46 -15.74
CA LEU A 164 2.85 -11.35 -15.39
C LEU A 164 2.17 -10.85 -16.67
N THR A 165 0.90 -11.21 -16.84
CA THR A 165 0.08 -10.69 -17.94
C THR A 165 -0.62 -9.40 -17.52
N VAL A 166 -0.42 -8.33 -18.29
CA VAL A 166 -1.13 -7.05 -18.12
C VAL A 166 -1.98 -6.78 -19.36
N ALA A 167 -3.30 -6.68 -19.18
CA ALA A 167 -4.23 -6.30 -20.23
C ALA A 167 -4.74 -4.87 -19.99
N ASN A 168 -4.61 -4.00 -20.99
CA ASN A 168 -5.21 -2.67 -20.96
C ASN A 168 -6.64 -2.75 -21.49
N LEU A 169 -7.61 -2.46 -20.62
CA LEU A 169 -9.03 -2.47 -20.96
C LEU A 169 -9.59 -1.05 -21.18
N THR A 170 -8.71 -0.04 -21.18
CA THR A 170 -9.07 1.38 -21.34
C THR A 170 -8.76 1.87 -22.74
N ASP A 171 -9.38 2.98 -23.12
CA ASP A 171 -9.17 3.63 -24.42
C ASP A 171 -7.95 4.57 -24.43
N ASN A 172 -7.14 4.57 -23.35
CA ASN A 172 -5.90 5.34 -23.22
C ASN A 172 -4.70 4.39 -23.07
N GLU A 173 -3.51 4.84 -23.43
CA GLU A 173 -2.29 4.08 -23.19
C GLU A 173 -2.02 3.89 -21.69
N LEU A 174 -1.55 2.69 -21.33
CA LEU A 174 -1.18 2.36 -19.95
C LEU A 174 0.34 2.18 -19.87
N SER A 175 1.03 3.04 -19.12
CA SER A 175 2.44 2.83 -18.77
C SER A 175 2.56 1.94 -17.53
N VAL A 176 3.17 0.77 -17.70
CA VAL A 176 3.42 -0.23 -16.66
C VAL A 176 4.89 -0.17 -16.28
N THR A 177 5.19 -0.06 -14.99
CA THR A 177 6.57 -0.23 -14.48
C THR A 177 6.70 -1.59 -13.81
N VAL A 178 7.59 -2.43 -14.33
CA VAL A 178 7.90 -3.75 -13.79
C VAL A 178 9.19 -3.65 -13.02
N GLN A 179 9.19 -4.06 -11.75
CA GLN A 179 10.40 -4.16 -10.93
C GLN A 179 10.75 -5.64 -10.73
N TYR A 180 12.00 -6.01 -10.99
CA TYR A 180 12.48 -7.40 -10.90
C TYR A 180 13.84 -7.49 -10.23
N TYR A 181 14.14 -8.64 -9.62
CA TYR A 181 15.40 -8.89 -8.93
C TYR A 181 16.28 -9.84 -9.75
N PRO A 182 17.42 -9.37 -10.32
CA PRO A 182 18.30 -10.21 -11.11
C PRO A 182 18.79 -11.45 -10.36
N SER A 183 19.08 -12.53 -11.08
CA SER A 183 19.66 -13.76 -10.51
C SER A 183 21.06 -13.53 -9.93
N SER A 184 21.77 -12.50 -10.39
CA SER A 184 23.11 -12.10 -9.94
C SER A 184 23.18 -11.57 -8.50
N GLY A 185 22.05 -11.40 -7.81
CA GLY A 185 22.01 -10.82 -6.47
C GLY A 185 22.16 -9.29 -6.45
N ALA A 186 22.14 -8.65 -7.61
CA ALA A 186 22.13 -7.20 -7.73
C ALA A 186 20.83 -6.58 -7.19
N ALA A 187 20.87 -5.27 -6.90
CA ALA A 187 19.68 -4.49 -6.54
C ALA A 187 18.57 -4.65 -7.59
N SER A 188 17.31 -4.47 -7.15
CA SER A 188 16.15 -4.54 -8.03
C SER A 188 16.31 -3.63 -9.25
N GLN A 189 16.02 -4.17 -10.43
CA GLN A 189 15.97 -3.43 -11.69
C GLN A 189 14.53 -3.08 -12.01
N SER A 190 14.33 -2.07 -12.85
CA SER A 190 13.00 -1.67 -13.33
C SER A 190 12.97 -1.54 -14.85
N ALA A 191 11.87 -1.98 -15.47
CA ALA A 191 11.57 -1.75 -16.87
C ALA A 191 10.21 -1.05 -16.99
N GLN A 192 10.07 -0.17 -17.98
CA GLN A 192 8.78 0.38 -18.37
C GLN A 192 8.28 -0.31 -19.63
N ILE A 193 7.01 -0.68 -19.61
CA ILE A 193 6.29 -1.29 -20.73
C ILE A 193 5.05 -0.44 -20.96
N THR A 194 4.86 0.02 -22.19
CA THR A 194 3.61 0.65 -22.59
C THR A 194 2.67 -0.45 -23.11
N VAL A 195 1.51 -0.57 -22.50
CA VAL A 195 0.42 -1.41 -22.99
C VAL A 195 -0.52 -0.50 -23.79
N PRO A 196 -0.64 -0.70 -25.12
CA PRO A 196 -1.52 0.11 -25.97
C PRO A 196 -2.96 0.14 -25.45
N ALA A 197 -3.72 1.16 -25.84
CA ALA A 197 -5.17 1.18 -25.63
C ALA A 197 -5.84 -0.03 -26.29
N ARG A 198 -7.03 -0.41 -25.78
CA ARG A 198 -7.84 -1.50 -26.32
C ARG A 198 -8.23 -1.28 -27.79
#